data_AF-A0A9E8HRN6-F1
#
_entry.id   AF-A0A9E8HRN6-F1
#
_cell.length_a   1.000
_cell.length_b   1.000
_cell.length_c   1.000
_cell.angle_alpha   90.00
_cell.angle_beta   90.00
_cell.angle_gamma   90.00
#
_symmetry.space_group_name_H-M   'P 1'
#
loop_
_entity.id
_entity.type
_entity.pdbx_description
1 polymer ?
#
loop_
_entity_poly.entity_id
_entity_poly.type
_entity_poly.pdbx_seq_one_letter_code
_entity_poly.pdbx_strand_id
1 'polypeptide(L)'
;MPWIEFEKSEEELEEMFTQIFDSLGCVLFETYSVPNSEIRQFDSPKSIDIKVSSLIKSHGFQLSIWCSNVMPKPQFRSIKLRKGGSRQAVDGCGLFSLQLEGVSESNSIVGKIGYFTESAANNKYTGLNGPESVNWDTHKQVAKLLKKAIVQTGQPANKSSKKDALKRASS
;
A
#
# COMPACT_ATOMS: atom_id res chain seq x y z
N MET A 1 11.53 6.45 1.28
CA MET A 1 10.61 5.32 1.45
C MET A 1 11.15 4.18 0.59
N PRO A 2 11.72 3.11 1.18
CA PRO A 2 12.00 1.90 0.42
C PRO A 2 10.71 1.34 -0.18
N TRP A 3 10.79 0.83 -1.40
CA TRP A 3 9.71 0.10 -2.08
C TRP A 3 10.20 -1.30 -2.42
N ILE A 4 9.30 -2.27 -2.28
CA ILE A 4 9.52 -3.68 -2.62
C ILE A 4 8.47 -4.04 -3.65
N GLU A 5 8.90 -4.27 -4.87
CA GLU A 5 8.05 -4.68 -6.00
C GLU A 5 7.75 -6.17 -5.94
N PHE A 6 6.58 -6.56 -6.43
CA PHE A 6 6.14 -7.95 -6.52
C PHE A 6 5.24 -8.18 -7.73
N GLU A 7 5.15 -9.45 -8.12
CA GLU A 7 4.19 -9.98 -9.07
C GLU A 7 3.57 -11.22 -8.43
N LYS A 8 2.23 -11.27 -8.37
CA LYS A 8 1.46 -12.31 -7.66
C LYS A 8 0.24 -12.75 -8.44
N SER A 9 -0.16 -14.01 -8.36
CA SER A 9 -1.50 -14.45 -8.77
C SER A 9 -2.59 -13.84 -7.86
N GLU A 10 -3.86 -14.01 -8.23
CA GLU A 10 -4.97 -13.59 -7.36
C GLU A 10 -4.96 -14.36 -6.04
N GLU A 11 -4.66 -15.66 -6.06
CA GLU A 11 -4.56 -16.52 -4.88
C GLU A 11 -3.39 -16.11 -3.97
N GLU A 12 -2.22 -15.84 -4.54
CA GLU A 12 -1.05 -15.36 -3.79
C GLU A 12 -1.29 -13.98 -3.15
N LEU A 13 -2.09 -13.14 -3.82
CA LEU A 13 -2.49 -11.84 -3.29
C LEU A 13 -3.51 -11.98 -2.15
N GLU A 14 -4.48 -12.90 -2.27
CA GLU A 14 -5.41 -13.23 -1.20
C GLU A 14 -4.69 -13.79 0.04
N GLU A 15 -3.70 -14.67 -0.17
CA GLU A 15 -2.86 -15.16 0.92
C GLU A 15 -2.06 -14.04 1.58
N MET A 16 -1.49 -13.13 0.80
CA MET A 16 -0.80 -11.95 1.32
C MET A 16 -1.73 -11.08 2.17
N PHE A 17 -2.97 -10.85 1.73
CA PHE A 17 -3.96 -10.11 2.52
C PHE A 17 -4.34 -10.86 3.80
N THR A 18 -4.53 -12.17 3.73
CA THR A 18 -4.78 -13.01 4.90
C THR A 18 -3.66 -12.87 5.94
N GLN A 19 -2.39 -12.88 5.52
CA GLN A 19 -1.28 -12.62 6.43
C GLN A 19 -1.31 -11.21 7.03
N ILE A 20 -1.68 -10.18 6.25
CA ILE A 20 -1.80 -8.80 6.72
C ILE A 20 -2.91 -8.67 7.79
N PHE A 21 -4.09 -9.22 7.54
CA PHE A 21 -5.21 -9.12 8.46
C PHE A 21 -5.05 -10.03 9.67
N ASP A 22 -4.84 -11.32 9.44
CA ASP A 22 -4.97 -12.32 10.50
C ASP A 22 -3.68 -12.47 11.31
N SER A 23 -2.52 -12.46 10.65
CA SER A 23 -1.23 -12.67 11.33
C SER A 23 -0.67 -11.38 11.93
N LEU A 24 -0.87 -10.24 11.26
CA LEU A 24 -0.35 -8.94 11.72
C LEU A 24 -1.39 -8.08 12.44
N GLY A 25 -2.67 -8.44 12.39
CA GLY A 25 -3.75 -7.65 12.99
C GLY A 25 -3.90 -6.28 12.35
N CYS A 26 -3.50 -6.13 11.08
CA CYS A 26 -3.56 -4.86 10.38
C CYS A 26 -4.94 -4.63 9.78
N VAL A 27 -5.24 -3.35 9.55
CA VAL A 27 -6.43 -2.90 8.82
C VAL A 27 -5.95 -2.16 7.57
N LEU A 28 -6.67 -2.28 6.45
CA LEU A 28 -6.35 -1.50 5.25
C LEU A 28 -7.32 -0.33 5.10
N PHE A 29 -6.80 0.76 4.56
CA PHE A 29 -7.57 1.93 4.17
C PHE A 29 -7.24 2.28 2.72
N GLU A 30 -8.18 2.85 1.99
CA GLU A 30 -7.80 3.62 0.81
C GLU A 30 -6.89 4.77 1.22
N THR A 31 -5.76 4.94 0.53
CA THR A 31 -4.84 6.05 0.86
C THR A 31 -5.51 7.40 0.60
N TYR A 32 -6.33 7.49 -0.43
CA TYR A 32 -7.13 8.65 -0.78
C TYR A 32 -8.57 8.22 -1.09
N SER A 33 -9.56 8.95 -0.58
CA SER A 33 -10.95 8.70 -0.95
C SER A 33 -11.26 9.19 -2.37
N VAL A 34 -12.35 8.66 -2.92
CA VAL A 34 -13.05 9.26 -4.06
C VAL A 34 -13.49 10.68 -3.69
N PRO A 35 -13.50 11.67 -4.62
CA PRO A 35 -13.97 13.02 -4.34
C PRO A 35 -15.33 13.03 -3.63
N ASN A 36 -15.40 13.79 -2.52
CA ASN A 36 -16.60 13.97 -1.70
C ASN A 36 -17.15 12.69 -1.08
N SER A 37 -16.28 11.70 -0.87
CA SER A 37 -16.60 10.47 -0.13
C SER A 37 -15.63 10.29 1.04
N GLU A 38 -16.07 9.49 2.01
CA GLU A 38 -15.22 9.04 3.12
C GLU A 38 -14.20 8.00 2.65
N ILE A 39 -13.08 7.88 3.37
CA ILE A 39 -12.12 6.80 3.16
C ILE A 39 -12.78 5.46 3.48
N ARG A 40 -12.65 4.51 2.56
CA ARG A 40 -13.07 3.14 2.81
C ARG A 40 -12.03 2.42 3.67
N GLN A 41 -12.54 1.67 4.64
CA GLN A 41 -11.79 0.75 5.48
C GLN A 41 -12.09 -0.69 5.03
N PHE A 42 -11.06 -1.53 5.05
CA PHE A 42 -11.14 -2.96 4.82
C PHE A 42 -10.59 -3.64 6.07
N ASP A 43 -11.37 -4.53 6.66
CA ASP A 43 -11.09 -5.19 7.94
C ASP A 43 -10.86 -6.70 7.81
N SER A 44 -10.96 -7.22 6.58
CA SER A 44 -10.79 -8.64 6.28
C SER A 44 -10.38 -8.83 4.82
N PRO A 45 -9.73 -9.97 4.47
CA PRO A 45 -9.42 -10.28 3.08
C PRO A 45 -10.66 -10.22 2.18
N LYS A 46 -11.78 -10.77 2.65
CA LYS A 46 -13.06 -10.80 1.92
C LYS A 46 -13.66 -9.41 1.65
N SER A 47 -13.37 -8.42 2.51
CA SER A 47 -13.83 -7.04 2.32
C SER A 47 -13.09 -6.34 1.18
N ILE A 48 -11.88 -6.80 0.86
CA ILE A 48 -11.15 -6.46 -0.36
C ILE A 48 -11.77 -7.30 -1.48
N ASP A 49 -13.04 -7.04 -1.79
CA ASP A 49 -13.71 -7.66 -2.93
C ASP A 49 -12.83 -7.46 -4.17
N ILE A 50 -12.52 -8.55 -4.87
CA ILE A 50 -11.65 -8.61 -6.06
C ILE A 50 -12.18 -7.70 -7.19
N LYS A 51 -13.28 -6.97 -7.01
CA LYS A 51 -13.53 -5.70 -7.74
C LYS A 51 -12.37 -4.71 -7.68
N VAL A 52 -11.44 -4.82 -6.73
CA VAL A 52 -10.14 -4.14 -6.81
C VAL A 52 -9.35 -4.56 -8.05
N SER A 53 -9.40 -5.82 -8.52
CA SER A 53 -8.82 -6.23 -9.82
C SER A 53 -9.45 -5.49 -11.00
N SER A 54 -10.75 -5.22 -10.95
CA SER A 54 -11.41 -4.36 -11.95
C SER A 54 -10.98 -2.89 -11.88
N LEU A 55 -10.71 -2.37 -10.67
CA LEU A 55 -10.16 -1.03 -10.46
C LEU A 55 -8.69 -0.93 -10.92
N ILE A 56 -7.86 -1.93 -10.58
CA ILE A 56 -6.44 -2.08 -10.96
C ILE A 56 -6.29 -2.09 -12.49
N LYS A 57 -7.19 -2.76 -13.21
CA LYS A 57 -7.18 -2.80 -14.69
C LYS A 57 -7.37 -1.42 -15.32
N SER A 58 -7.98 -0.47 -14.60
CA SER A 58 -8.22 0.88 -15.11
C SER A 58 -7.17 1.89 -14.64
N HIS A 59 -6.77 1.82 -13.37
CA HIS A 59 -5.88 2.79 -12.71
C HIS A 59 -5.17 2.11 -11.54
N GLY A 60 -3.93 2.51 -11.24
CA GLY A 60 -3.23 2.02 -10.05
C GLY A 60 -4.00 2.32 -8.76
N PHE A 61 -4.09 1.34 -7.86
CA PHE A 61 -4.85 1.41 -6.61
C PHE A 61 -3.90 1.46 -5.42
N GLN A 62 -4.08 2.43 -4.51
CA GLN A 62 -3.16 2.63 -3.38
C GLN A 62 -3.87 2.48 -2.03
N LEU A 63 -3.40 1.52 -1.25
CA LEU A 63 -3.86 1.20 0.09
C LEU A 63 -2.83 1.61 1.15
N SER A 64 -3.30 2.08 2.28
CA SER A 64 -2.51 2.32 3.48
C SER A 64 -2.76 1.18 4.47
N ILE A 65 -1.69 0.50 4.86
CA ILE A 65 -1.74 -0.60 5.84
C ILE A 65 -1.51 0.00 7.22
N TRP A 66 -2.48 -0.23 8.10
CA TRP A 66 -2.50 0.29 9.44
C TRP A 66 -2.28 -0.81 10.47
N CYS A 67 -1.30 -0.64 11.35
CA CYS A 67 -1.06 -1.55 12.46
C CYS A 67 -1.20 -0.79 13.79
N SER A 68 -2.21 -1.14 14.60
CA SER A 68 -2.49 -0.47 15.88
C SER A 68 -1.37 -0.61 16.91
N ASN A 69 -0.56 -1.66 16.81
CA ASN A 69 0.62 -1.88 17.67
C ASN A 69 1.83 -1.03 17.25
N VAL A 70 1.78 -0.40 16.07
CA VAL A 70 2.86 0.44 15.54
C VAL A 70 2.57 1.92 15.80
N MET A 71 1.33 2.37 15.64
CA MET A 71 1.00 3.80 15.69
C MET A 71 -0.46 4.04 16.11
N PRO A 72 -0.79 5.22 16.67
CA PRO A 72 -2.11 5.54 17.24
C PRO A 72 -3.14 5.79 16.14
N LYS A 73 -4.40 5.40 16.37
CA LYS A 73 -5.54 5.40 15.42
C LYS A 73 -5.41 6.37 14.22
N PRO A 74 -5.76 5.90 13.00
CA PRO A 74 -5.58 6.67 11.78
C PRO A 74 -6.33 7.99 11.86
N GLN A 75 -5.70 9.04 11.34
CA GLN A 75 -6.32 10.34 11.14
C GLN A 75 -6.55 10.56 9.65
N PHE A 76 -7.66 11.21 9.33
CA PHE A 76 -8.04 11.50 7.94
C PHE A 76 -7.94 13.00 7.68
N ARG A 77 -6.98 13.38 6.85
CA ARG A 77 -6.78 14.78 6.46
C ARG A 77 -7.64 15.11 5.25
N SER A 78 -8.40 16.20 5.34
CA SER A 78 -9.14 16.72 4.18
C SER A 78 -8.22 17.52 3.25
N ILE A 79 -8.31 17.23 1.95
CA ILE A 79 -7.57 17.88 0.87
C ILE A 79 -8.60 18.53 -0.06
N LYS A 80 -8.57 19.86 -0.15
CA LYS A 80 -9.41 20.60 -1.11
C LYS A 80 -8.92 20.35 -2.54
N LEU A 81 -9.84 20.04 -3.45
CA LEU A 81 -9.54 19.82 -4.87
C LEU A 81 -9.63 21.13 -5.66
N ARG A 82 -8.77 21.29 -6.67
CA ARG A 82 -8.75 22.49 -7.54
C ARG A 82 -10.07 22.73 -8.27
N LYS A 83 -10.80 21.66 -8.64
CA LYS A 83 -12.08 21.74 -9.36
C LYS A 83 -13.31 21.86 -8.44
N GLY A 84 -13.11 22.13 -7.15
CA GLY A 84 -14.16 22.08 -6.13
C GLY A 84 -14.30 20.69 -5.50
N GLY A 85 -14.84 20.67 -4.28
CA GLY A 85 -14.93 19.45 -3.45
C GLY A 85 -13.67 19.16 -2.64
N SER A 86 -13.66 18.00 -1.97
CA SER A 86 -12.53 17.53 -1.17
C SER A 86 -12.31 16.03 -1.30
N ARG A 87 -11.11 15.56 -0.94
CA ARG A 87 -10.81 14.16 -0.68
C ARG A 87 -10.28 14.01 0.73
N GLN A 88 -10.47 12.86 1.33
CA GLN A 88 -9.77 12.48 2.54
C GLN A 88 -8.49 11.72 2.18
N ALA A 89 -7.44 11.89 2.97
CA ALA A 89 -6.21 11.11 2.89
C ALA A 89 -5.88 10.50 4.25
N VAL A 90 -5.42 9.26 4.27
CA VAL A 90 -4.90 8.62 5.49
C VAL A 90 -3.59 9.31 5.85
N ASP A 91 -3.48 9.75 7.09
CA ASP A 91 -2.30 10.42 7.62
C ASP A 91 -1.67 9.59 8.74
N GLY A 92 -0.33 9.48 8.73
CA GLY A 92 0.43 8.71 9.70
C GLY A 92 1.87 8.47 9.26
N CYS A 93 2.82 8.80 10.13
CA CYS A 93 4.25 8.71 9.83
C CYS A 93 4.83 7.29 9.93
N GLY A 94 4.10 6.33 10.52
CA GLY A 94 4.45 4.92 10.58
C GLY A 94 3.76 4.04 9.52
N LEU A 95 3.06 4.66 8.56
CA LEU A 95 2.25 3.94 7.58
C LEU A 95 3.10 3.06 6.65
N PHE A 96 2.56 1.88 6.34
CA PHE A 96 2.97 1.10 5.18
C PHE A 96 2.00 1.40 4.04
N SER A 97 2.51 1.49 2.82
CA SER A 97 1.74 1.71 1.61
C SER A 97 1.81 0.48 0.73
N LEU A 98 0.67 0.05 0.21
CA LEU A 98 0.55 -0.96 -0.83
C LEU A 98 0.02 -0.28 -2.09
N GLN A 99 0.73 -0.40 -3.20
CA GLN A 99 0.28 0.06 -4.50
C GLN A 99 0.12 -1.15 -5.42
N LEU A 100 -1.07 -1.31 -5.99
CA LEU A 100 -1.38 -2.31 -7.01
C LEU A 100 -1.40 -1.57 -8.34
N GLU A 101 -0.47 -1.87 -9.24
CA GLU A 101 -0.14 -1.06 -10.42
C GLU A 101 -0.82 -1.54 -11.70
N GLY A 102 -1.24 -2.80 -11.74
CA GLY A 102 -1.84 -3.37 -12.94
C GLY A 102 -1.85 -4.88 -12.92
N VAL A 103 -2.25 -5.44 -14.06
CA VAL A 103 -2.12 -6.86 -14.38
C VAL A 103 -1.06 -7.00 -15.49
N SER A 104 -0.13 -7.93 -15.34
CA SER A 104 0.91 -8.24 -16.32
C SER A 104 0.36 -9.07 -17.49
N GLU A 105 1.18 -9.29 -18.52
CA GLU A 105 0.81 -10.11 -19.68
C GLU A 105 0.48 -11.58 -19.31
N SER A 106 0.98 -12.06 -18.17
CA SER A 106 0.70 -13.40 -17.63
C SER A 106 -0.56 -13.46 -16.73
N ASN A 107 -1.39 -12.42 -16.73
CA ASN A 107 -2.53 -12.27 -15.82
C ASN A 107 -2.14 -12.23 -14.32
N SER A 108 -0.90 -11.85 -14.00
CA SER A 108 -0.45 -11.68 -12.62
C SER A 108 -0.60 -10.22 -12.18
N ILE A 109 -0.89 -9.96 -10.92
CA ILE A 109 -1.02 -8.62 -10.36
C ILE A 109 0.36 -8.09 -10.00
N VAL A 110 0.71 -6.95 -10.57
CA VAL A 110 1.96 -6.24 -10.26
C VAL A 110 1.69 -5.17 -9.22
N GLY A 111 2.55 -5.09 -8.21
CA GLY A 111 2.44 -4.09 -7.17
C GLY A 111 3.73 -3.84 -6.43
N LYS A 112 3.64 -2.97 -5.44
CA LYS A 112 4.76 -2.67 -4.54
C LYS A 112 4.27 -2.29 -3.16
N ILE A 113 5.05 -2.66 -2.15
CA ILE A 113 4.86 -2.24 -0.76
C ILE A 113 6.01 -1.33 -0.33
N GLY A 114 5.68 -0.23 0.32
CA GLY A 114 6.65 0.70 0.88
C GLY A 114 6.29 1.09 2.30
N TYR A 115 7.24 1.69 3.01
CA TYR A 115 7.02 2.12 4.39
C TYR A 115 7.97 3.25 4.76
N PHE A 116 7.53 4.13 5.65
CA PHE A 116 8.40 5.17 6.18
C PHE A 116 9.50 4.55 7.06
N THR A 117 10.72 5.05 6.91
CA THR A 117 11.76 4.80 7.90
C THR A 117 11.67 5.89 8.95
N GLU A 118 12.10 5.60 10.18
CA GLU A 118 12.16 6.58 11.28
C GLU A 118 12.87 7.87 10.85
N SER A 119 14.03 7.74 10.22
CA SER A 119 14.75 8.89 9.65
C SER A 119 13.95 9.65 8.59
N ALA A 120 13.23 8.97 7.70
CA ALA A 120 12.40 9.64 6.70
C ALA A 120 11.20 10.35 7.32
N ALA A 121 10.58 9.75 8.35
CA ALA A 121 9.49 10.34 9.10
C ALA A 121 9.95 11.62 9.81
N ASN A 122 11.06 11.56 10.55
CA ASN A 122 11.68 12.71 11.23
C ASN A 122 12.00 13.89 10.31
N ASN A 123 12.37 13.61 9.06
CA ASN A 123 12.79 14.66 8.13
C ASN A 123 11.69 15.18 7.20
N LYS A 124 10.64 14.38 6.95
CA LYS A 124 9.69 14.65 5.84
C LYS A 124 8.23 14.66 6.26
N TYR A 125 7.90 14.19 7.46
CA TYR A 125 6.51 14.16 7.89
C TYR A 125 6.04 15.55 8.33
N THR A 126 4.88 15.96 7.81
CA THR A 126 4.27 17.26 8.09
C THR A 126 2.82 17.13 8.59
N GLY A 127 2.41 15.92 8.98
CA GLY A 127 1.05 15.64 9.43
C GLY A 127 0.90 15.83 10.95
N LEU A 128 -0.24 15.38 11.48
CA LEU A 128 -0.70 15.69 12.83
C LEU A 128 -0.11 14.80 13.94
N ASN A 129 0.24 13.55 13.63
CA ASN A 129 0.87 12.62 14.59
C ASN A 129 2.32 12.41 14.20
N GLY A 130 3.23 13.09 14.89
CA GLY A 130 4.64 13.08 14.54
C GLY A 130 5.32 11.73 14.78
N PRO A 131 6.55 11.57 14.28
CA PRO A 131 7.35 10.35 14.40
C PRO A 131 7.50 9.80 15.83
N GLU A 132 7.39 10.67 16.83
CA GLU A 132 7.44 10.33 18.26
C GLU A 132 6.29 9.43 18.72
N SER A 133 5.18 9.41 17.98
CA SER A 133 4.01 8.59 18.29
C SER A 133 4.11 7.15 17.75
N VAL A 134 5.17 6.84 17.00
CA VAL A 134 5.37 5.53 16.36
C VAL A 134 6.27 4.66 17.21
N ASN A 135 5.83 3.42 17.46
CA ASN A 135 6.70 2.37 17.98
C ASN A 135 7.59 1.84 16.85
N TRP A 136 8.76 2.46 16.68
CA TRP A 136 9.69 2.15 15.59
C TRP A 136 10.29 0.74 15.65
N ASP A 137 10.39 0.14 16.83
CA ASP A 137 10.88 -1.23 16.97
C ASP A 137 9.84 -2.24 16.49
N THR A 138 8.57 -2.09 16.89
CA THR A 138 7.47 -2.87 16.32
C THR A 138 7.32 -2.60 14.82
N HIS A 139 7.49 -1.35 14.38
CA HIS A 139 7.45 -1.01 12.96
C HIS A 139 8.48 -1.80 12.15
N LYS A 140 9.74 -1.87 12.62
CA LYS A 140 10.81 -2.65 11.95
C LYS A 140 10.46 -4.15 11.88
N GLN A 141 9.84 -4.70 12.91
CA GLN A 141 9.39 -6.09 12.93
C GLN A 141 8.26 -6.34 11.92
N VAL A 142 7.23 -5.48 11.90
CA VAL A 142 6.13 -5.56 10.92
C VAL A 142 6.66 -5.39 9.50
N ALA A 143 7.58 -4.46 9.25
CA ALA A 143 8.24 -4.30 7.95
C ALA A 143 8.94 -5.57 7.47
N LYS A 144 9.63 -6.27 8.39
CA LYS A 144 10.30 -7.55 8.10
C LYS A 144 9.29 -8.64 7.77
N LEU A 145 8.17 -8.72 8.51
CA LEU A 145 7.12 -9.70 8.27
C LEU A 145 6.38 -9.44 6.96
N LEU A 146 6.03 -8.19 6.66
CA LEU A 146 5.45 -7.80 5.36
C LEU A 146 6.39 -8.14 4.21
N LYS A 147 7.69 -7.84 4.33
CA LYS A 147 8.68 -8.25 3.32
C LYS A 147 8.73 -9.76 3.15
N LYS A 148 8.65 -10.52 4.25
CA LYS A 148 8.63 -11.98 4.21
C LYS A 148 7.38 -12.48 3.49
N ALA A 149 6.21 -11.94 3.80
CA ALA A 149 4.95 -12.28 3.12
C ALA A 149 5.07 -12.07 1.60
N ILE A 150 5.66 -10.95 1.17
CA ILE A 150 5.89 -10.65 -0.25
C ILE A 150 6.83 -11.67 -0.91
N VAL A 151 7.96 -11.99 -0.26
CA VAL A 151 8.97 -12.90 -0.82
C VAL A 151 8.51 -14.36 -0.80
N GLN A 152 7.69 -14.76 0.17
CA GLN A 152 7.20 -16.14 0.28
C GLN A 152 6.12 -16.47 -0.74
N THR A 153 5.29 -15.49 -1.13
CA THR A 153 4.16 -15.72 -2.03
C THR A 153 4.43 -15.20 -3.46
N GLY A 154 5.68 -15.12 -3.93
CA GLY A 154 5.97 -14.68 -5.30
C GLY A 154 7.45 -14.66 -5.69
N GLN A 155 7.74 -14.66 -7.00
CA GLN A 155 9.09 -14.44 -7.51
C GLN A 155 9.48 -12.96 -7.39
N PRO A 156 10.73 -12.62 -7.02
CA PRO A 156 11.21 -11.24 -7.11
C PRO A 156 11.15 -10.79 -8.57
N ALA A 157 10.48 -9.66 -8.84
CA ALA A 157 10.42 -9.07 -10.18
C ALA A 157 11.84 -8.88 -10.72
N ASN A 158 12.22 -9.69 -11.71
CA ASN A 158 13.56 -9.71 -12.24
C ASN A 158 13.88 -8.36 -12.90
N LYS A 159 15.07 -7.82 -12.64
CA LYS A 159 15.58 -6.52 -13.14
C LYS A 159 15.73 -6.41 -14.67
N SER A 160 15.10 -7.26 -15.49
CA SER A 160 15.40 -7.34 -16.93
C SER A 160 14.49 -6.51 -17.85
N SER A 161 13.31 -6.04 -17.43
CA SER A 161 12.34 -5.49 -18.42
C SER A 161 12.51 -4.00 -18.75
N LYS A 162 13.42 -3.27 -18.10
CA LYS A 162 13.65 -1.83 -18.39
C LYS A 162 14.25 -1.55 -19.77
N LYS A 163 14.80 -2.56 -20.47
CA LYS A 163 15.36 -2.38 -21.82
C LYS A 163 14.35 -2.57 -22.95
N ASP A 164 13.25 -3.30 -22.73
CA ASP A 164 12.29 -3.60 -23.79
C ASP A 164 11.11 -2.63 -23.85
N ALA A 165 10.75 -2.00 -22.72
CA ALA A 165 9.70 -0.97 -22.69
C ALA A 165 10.11 0.34 -23.40
N LEU A 166 11.41 0.65 -23.47
CA LEU A 166 11.92 1.86 -24.13
C LEU A 166 12.07 1.74 -25.65
N LYS A 167 11.94 0.54 -26.23
CA LYS A 167 11.98 0.35 -27.69
C LYS A 167 10.63 0.43 -28.38
N ARG A 168 9.51 0.33 -27.66
CA ARG A 168 8.15 0.35 -28.25
C ARG A 168 7.47 1.72 -28.22
N ALA A 169 8.09 2.73 -27.61
CA ALA A 169 7.60 4.11 -27.62
C ALA A 169 8.21 4.96 -28.76
N SER A 170 8.88 4.34 -29.74
CA SER A 170 9.55 5.04 -30.85
C SER A 170 9.41 4.31 -32.19
N SER A 171 8.30 3.61 -32.43
CA SER A 171 7.96 3.03 -33.73
C SER A 171 6.50 3.27 -34.06
#